data_AF-A0A914FVY1-F1
#
_entry.id   AF-A0A914FVY1-F1
#
_cell.length_a   1.000
_cell.length_b   1.000
_cell.length_c   1.000
_cell.angle_alpha   90.00
_cell.angle_beta   90.00
_cell.angle_gamma   90.00
#
_symmetry.space_group_name_H-M   'P 1'
#
loop_
_entity.id
_entity.type
_entity.pdbx_description
1 polymer ?
#
loop_
_entity_poly.entity_id
_entity_poly.type
_entity_poly.pdbx_seq_one_letter_code
_entity_poly.pdbx_strand_id
1 'polypeptide(L)'
;MEVACFPITIKTTKPVWNYDVSVELVVAEKKIVLNKDRSDPQDKDYCRQLLRLAFDKSNNFGRDDKLKYVYDGLSCLYASEQFEDQDITVEKDIYNEQLKKAFRRDVVVRVTRTSSNHELQIHTPPDKMPLDQFSEFKRFLSLVVCQYALDCERYSVLDHGHLFATENQKLVQLNGAIELRLGMSKGIRLL
;
A
#
# COMPACT_ATOMS: atom_id res chain seq x y z
N MET A 1 -26.06 -2.20 -14.67
CA MET A 1 -25.83 -2.36 -13.21
C MET A 1 -25.70 -0.99 -12.61
N GLU A 2 -26.53 -0.66 -11.63
CA GLU A 2 -26.33 0.53 -10.82
C GLU A 2 -25.16 0.28 -9.84
N VAL A 3 -24.19 1.17 -9.82
CA VAL A 3 -23.08 1.10 -8.86
C VAL A 3 -23.55 1.79 -7.59
N ALA A 4 -23.65 1.05 -6.49
CA ALA A 4 -23.95 1.62 -5.19
C ALA A 4 -22.84 2.62 -4.81
N CYS A 5 -23.21 3.88 -4.60
CA CYS A 5 -22.31 4.93 -4.13
C CYS A 5 -22.65 5.26 -2.69
N PHE A 6 -21.66 5.20 -1.81
CA PHE A 6 -21.82 5.50 -0.39
C PHE A 6 -21.11 6.82 -0.06
N PRO A 7 -21.75 7.74 0.68
CA PRO A 7 -21.11 8.99 1.08
C PRO A 7 -19.96 8.69 2.06
N ILE A 8 -18.81 9.32 1.82
CA ILE A 8 -17.64 9.26 2.70
C ILE A 8 -17.43 10.65 3.30
N THR A 9 -17.34 10.74 4.62
CA THR A 9 -17.03 11.99 5.33
C THR A 9 -15.61 11.96 5.86
N ILE A 10 -14.79 12.91 5.43
CA ILE A 10 -13.43 13.10 5.96
C ILE A 10 -13.54 13.99 7.20
N LYS A 11 -13.16 13.43 8.36
CA LYS A 11 -13.30 14.12 9.67
C LYS A 11 -12.01 14.78 10.17
N THR A 12 -10.88 14.51 9.52
CA THR A 12 -9.58 15.04 9.94
C THR A 12 -9.26 16.34 9.23
N THR A 13 -8.73 17.31 9.97
CA THR A 13 -8.17 18.56 9.44
C THR A 13 -6.64 18.51 9.33
N LYS A 14 -6.02 17.46 9.89
CA LYS A 14 -4.57 17.28 9.81
C LYS A 14 -4.16 16.92 8.39
N PRO A 15 -3.01 17.41 7.94
CA PRO A 15 -2.47 17.00 6.67
C PRO A 15 -2.00 15.56 6.63
N VAL A 16 -1.72 15.11 5.42
CA VAL A 16 -1.11 13.82 5.12
C VAL A 16 0.20 14.04 4.39
N TRP A 17 1.21 13.28 4.75
CA TRP A 17 2.57 13.40 4.24
C TRP A 17 2.86 12.28 3.23
N ASN A 18 3.45 12.61 2.08
CA ASN A 18 3.82 11.67 1.02
C ASN A 18 5.32 11.31 1.08
N TYR A 19 5.63 10.04 0.84
CA TYR A 19 6.98 9.49 0.84
C TYR A 19 7.17 8.53 -0.33
N ASP A 20 8.38 8.56 -0.88
CA ASP A 20 8.88 7.54 -1.78
C ASP A 20 9.44 6.37 -0.97
N VAL A 21 8.98 5.18 -1.30
CA VAL A 21 9.42 3.93 -0.69
C VAL A 21 10.16 3.10 -1.74
N SER A 22 11.34 2.60 -1.38
CA SER A 22 12.12 1.66 -2.17
C SER A 22 12.33 0.39 -1.36
N VAL A 23 11.87 -0.75 -1.87
CA VAL A 23 12.09 -2.06 -1.25
C VAL A 23 13.20 -2.76 -2.02
N GLU A 24 14.37 -2.90 -1.42
CA GLU A 24 15.61 -3.26 -2.09
C GLU A 24 16.16 -4.59 -1.58
N LEU A 25 16.41 -5.52 -2.49
CA LEU A 25 17.25 -6.67 -2.21
C LEU A 25 18.70 -6.29 -2.52
N VAL A 26 19.57 -6.36 -1.51
CA VAL A 26 21.01 -6.06 -1.66
C VAL A 26 21.77 -7.36 -1.97
N VAL A 27 22.29 -7.48 -3.19
CA VAL A 27 23.00 -8.67 -3.67
C VAL A 27 24.36 -8.29 -4.20
N ALA A 28 25.43 -8.60 -3.45
CA ALA A 28 26.81 -8.43 -3.90
C ALA A 28 27.05 -7.07 -4.58
N GLU A 29 26.75 -5.99 -3.84
CA GLU A 29 26.87 -4.58 -4.27
C GLU A 29 25.87 -4.12 -5.35
N LYS A 30 25.03 -5.00 -5.89
CA LYS A 30 23.90 -4.63 -6.75
C LYS A 30 22.63 -4.47 -5.91
N LYS A 31 21.97 -3.33 -6.06
CA LYS A 31 20.65 -3.05 -5.50
C LYS A 31 19.58 -3.45 -6.51
N ILE A 32 18.70 -4.37 -6.12
CA ILE A 32 17.54 -4.78 -6.91
C ILE A 32 16.31 -4.17 -6.26
N VAL A 33 15.69 -3.19 -6.92
CA VAL A 33 14.47 -2.54 -6.44
C VAL A 33 13.27 -3.43 -6.76
N LEU A 34 12.70 -4.07 -5.74
CA LEU A 34 11.64 -5.06 -5.89
C LEU A 34 10.32 -4.42 -6.34
N ASN A 35 10.02 -3.23 -5.85
CA ASN A 35 8.73 -2.56 -6.01
C ASN A 35 8.61 -1.68 -7.27
N LYS A 36 9.65 -1.56 -8.11
CA LYS A 36 9.67 -0.66 -9.29
C LYS A 36 9.18 -1.31 -10.59
N ASP A 37 9.32 -2.63 -10.72
CA ASP A 37 9.08 -3.36 -11.97
C ASP A 37 8.04 -4.49 -11.85
N ARG A 38 7.40 -4.64 -10.68
CA ARG A 38 6.52 -5.79 -10.40
C ARG A 38 5.04 -5.44 -10.58
N SER A 39 4.47 -5.89 -11.70
CA SER A 39 3.03 -5.82 -11.97
C SER A 39 2.23 -6.89 -11.23
N ASP A 40 2.90 -7.93 -10.73
CA ASP A 40 2.28 -9.07 -10.06
C ASP A 40 1.64 -8.64 -8.72
N PRO A 41 0.34 -8.94 -8.50
CA PRO A 41 -0.33 -8.75 -7.21
C PRO A 41 0.40 -9.32 -6.00
N GLN A 42 1.02 -10.50 -6.13
CA GLN A 42 1.72 -11.19 -5.06
C GLN A 42 2.98 -10.43 -4.63
N ASP A 43 3.65 -9.80 -5.58
CA ASP A 43 4.85 -9.03 -5.33
C ASP A 43 4.58 -7.73 -4.58
N LYS A 44 3.47 -7.07 -4.92
CA LYS A 44 2.99 -5.90 -4.18
C LYS A 44 2.64 -6.28 -2.74
N ASP A 45 2.07 -7.46 -2.54
CA ASP A 45 1.78 -8.00 -1.21
C ASP A 45 3.06 -8.25 -0.40
N TYR A 46 4.09 -8.85 -1.01
CA TYR A 46 5.41 -8.97 -0.38
C TYR A 46 5.99 -7.64 0.06
N CYS A 47 5.91 -6.61 -0.79
CA CYS A 47 6.41 -5.27 -0.46
C CYS A 47 5.66 -4.67 0.73
N ARG A 48 4.33 -4.83 0.80
CA ARG A 48 3.52 -4.39 1.95
C ARG A 48 3.91 -5.11 3.24
N GLN A 49 4.08 -6.44 3.17
CA GLN A 49 4.51 -7.23 4.33
C GLN A 49 5.90 -6.81 4.83
N LEU A 50 6.86 -6.62 3.92
CA LEU A 50 8.21 -6.18 4.25
C LEU A 50 8.22 -4.77 4.87
N LEU A 51 7.42 -3.85 4.33
CA LEU A 51 7.25 -2.52 4.91
C LEU A 51 6.66 -2.58 6.33
N ARG A 52 5.65 -3.43 6.55
CA ARG A 52 5.06 -3.64 7.89
C ARG A 52 6.12 -4.15 8.88
N LEU A 53 6.90 -5.16 8.50
CA LEU A 53 7.99 -5.67 9.33
C LEU A 53 9.07 -4.60 9.61
N ALA A 54 9.39 -3.76 8.63
CA ALA A 54 10.31 -2.63 8.82
C ALA A 54 9.77 -1.62 9.85
N PHE A 55 8.47 -1.32 9.81
CA PHE A 55 7.84 -0.43 10.78
C PHE A 55 7.80 -1.01 12.19
N ASP A 56 7.44 -2.28 12.33
CA ASP A 56 7.44 -2.97 13.62
C ASP A 56 8.85 -2.95 14.25
N LYS A 57 9.91 -3.07 13.43
CA LYS A 57 11.30 -3.07 13.90
C LYS A 57 11.81 -1.69 14.31
N SER A 58 11.44 -0.63 13.59
CA SER A 58 12.04 0.69 13.82
C SER A 58 11.50 1.40 15.06
N ASN A 59 10.39 0.96 15.67
CA ASN A 59 9.63 1.66 16.74
C ASN A 59 9.26 3.14 16.41
N ASN A 60 9.70 3.66 15.27
CA ASN A 60 9.47 5.02 14.80
C ASN A 60 8.07 5.18 14.20
N PHE A 61 7.39 4.06 13.99
CA PHE A 61 6.09 3.97 13.39
C PHE A 61 5.20 3.27 14.42
N GLY A 62 4.51 4.09 15.22
CA GLY A 62 3.45 3.75 16.18
C GLY A 62 3.47 2.36 16.82
N ARG A 63 3.99 2.28 18.05
CA ARG A 63 3.77 1.20 19.03
C ARG A 63 2.34 1.10 19.58
N ASP A 64 1.47 2.03 19.19
CA ASP A 64 0.03 2.00 19.48
C ASP A 64 -0.69 1.46 18.23
N ASP A 65 -1.84 0.80 18.40
CA ASP A 65 -2.76 0.25 17.37
C ASP A 65 -3.28 1.28 16.31
N LYS A 66 -2.48 2.25 15.90
CA LYS A 66 -2.84 3.53 15.26
C LYS A 66 -1.81 3.98 14.22
N LEU A 67 -0.98 3.10 13.70
CA LEU A 67 -0.14 3.43 12.55
C LEU A 67 -1.03 3.73 11.32
N LYS A 68 -1.31 5.01 11.08
CA LYS A 68 -2.12 5.49 9.95
C LYS A 68 -1.21 5.86 8.80
N TYR A 69 -0.60 4.86 8.18
CA TYR A 69 -0.04 5.02 6.85
C TYR A 69 -0.88 4.25 5.83
N VAL A 70 -0.82 4.68 4.58
CA VAL A 70 -1.29 3.87 3.46
C VAL A 70 -0.22 3.72 2.40
N TYR A 71 -0.01 2.50 1.92
CA TYR A 71 1.07 2.16 0.98
C TYR A 71 0.51 1.40 -0.22
N ASP A 72 0.90 1.83 -1.42
CA ASP A 72 0.40 1.27 -2.66
C ASP A 72 1.01 -0.09 -3.02
N GLY A 73 2.05 -0.54 -2.31
CA GLY A 73 2.79 -1.77 -2.64
C GLY A 73 3.81 -1.59 -3.77
N LEU A 74 3.94 -0.37 -4.28
CA LEU A 74 4.89 0.05 -5.31
C LEU A 74 5.80 1.10 -4.67
N SER A 75 5.68 2.38 -4.99
CA SER A 75 6.65 3.38 -4.54
C SER A 75 6.09 4.44 -3.60
N CYS A 76 4.78 4.48 -3.35
CA CYS A 76 4.15 5.65 -2.73
C CYS A 76 3.49 5.30 -1.40
N LEU A 77 3.87 6.02 -0.37
CA LEU A 77 3.34 5.91 0.97
C LEU A 77 2.82 7.26 1.46
N TYR A 78 1.64 7.24 2.07
CA TYR A 78 1.05 8.38 2.75
C TYR A 78 0.99 8.12 4.23
N ALA A 79 1.21 9.14 5.06
CA ALA A 79 1.12 8.99 6.51
C ALA A 79 0.52 10.19 7.21
N SER A 80 -0.14 9.94 8.34
CA SER A 80 -0.75 11.00 9.15
C SER A 80 0.25 11.83 9.96
N GLU A 81 1.48 11.37 10.09
CA GLU A 81 2.55 12.03 10.85
C GLU A 81 3.84 12.06 10.03
N GLN A 82 4.69 13.03 10.36
CA GLN A 82 5.95 13.21 9.67
C GLN A 82 7.03 12.31 10.30
N PHE A 83 7.82 11.62 9.48
CA PHE A 83 9.00 10.86 9.91
C PHE A 83 10.22 11.27 9.11
N GLU A 84 11.39 11.06 9.70
CA GLU A 84 12.67 11.29 9.05
C GLU A 84 12.95 10.23 7.99
N ASP A 85 13.84 10.55 7.05
CA ASP A 85 14.31 9.58 6.06
C ASP A 85 15.01 8.42 6.78
N GLN A 86 14.64 7.19 6.43
CA GLN A 86 15.09 6.00 7.15
C GLN A 86 15.35 4.84 6.20
N ASP A 87 16.47 4.17 6.43
CA ASP A 87 16.81 2.87 5.85
C ASP A 87 16.66 1.81 6.95
N ILE A 88 15.76 0.85 6.74
CA ILE A 88 15.47 -0.21 7.71
C ILE A 88 15.77 -1.56 7.06
N THR A 89 16.71 -2.30 7.65
CA THR A 89 17.00 -3.67 7.23
C THR A 89 16.06 -4.65 7.92
N VAL A 90 15.25 -5.33 7.11
CA VAL A 90 14.39 -6.43 7.53
C VAL A 90 15.16 -7.74 7.35
N GLU A 91 15.59 -8.29 8.47
CA GLU A 91 16.39 -9.52 8.53
C GLU A 91 15.52 -10.73 8.15
N LYS A 92 16.12 -11.74 7.53
CA LYS A 92 15.39 -12.93 7.05
C LYS A 92 14.73 -13.74 8.17
N ASP A 93 15.30 -13.70 9.37
CA ASP A 93 14.83 -14.46 10.53
C ASP A 93 13.42 -14.03 10.97
N ILE A 94 13.07 -12.76 10.77
CA ILE A 94 11.73 -12.20 11.08
C ILE A 94 10.70 -12.38 9.96
N TYR A 95 11.06 -13.03 8.84
CA TYR A 95 10.11 -13.29 7.76
C TYR A 95 9.08 -14.36 8.14
N ASN A 96 7.87 -14.25 7.59
CA ASN A 96 6.94 -15.37 7.58
C ASN A 96 7.36 -16.42 6.53
N GLU A 97 6.71 -17.58 6.53
CA GLU A 97 7.03 -18.69 5.61
C GLU A 97 6.90 -18.34 4.12
N GLN A 98 6.00 -17.42 3.78
CA GLN A 98 5.81 -16.96 2.40
C GLN A 98 7.01 -16.13 1.94
N LEU A 99 7.42 -15.15 2.74
CA LEU A 99 8.59 -14.30 2.49
C LEU A 99 9.90 -15.11 2.51
N LYS A 100 10.04 -16.10 3.40
CA LYS A 100 11.22 -17.01 3.41
C LYS A 100 11.36 -17.82 2.12
N LYS A 101 10.24 -18.19 1.49
CA LYS A 101 10.23 -18.88 0.18
C LYS A 101 10.58 -17.92 -0.96
N ALA A 102 10.08 -16.69 -0.90
CA ALA A 102 10.30 -15.68 -1.93
C ALA A 102 11.71 -15.06 -1.89
N PHE A 103 12.25 -14.85 -0.68
CA PHE A 103 13.51 -14.13 -0.46
C PHE A 103 14.48 -14.97 0.37
N ARG A 104 15.70 -15.12 -0.14
CA ARG A 104 16.76 -15.91 0.51
C ARG A 104 17.72 -15.09 1.38
N ARG A 105 17.57 -13.76 1.38
CA ARG A 105 18.47 -12.78 2.01
C ARG A 105 17.66 -11.66 2.65
N ASP A 106 18.34 -10.84 3.44
CA ASP A 106 17.78 -9.63 4.05
C ASP A 106 17.39 -8.61 2.98
N VAL A 107 16.38 -7.81 3.31
CA VAL A 107 15.79 -6.80 2.45
C VAL A 107 15.89 -5.46 3.15
N VAL A 108 16.31 -4.44 2.43
CA VAL A 108 16.36 -3.06 2.92
C VAL A 108 15.12 -2.33 2.44
N VAL A 109 14.32 -1.83 3.37
CA VAL A 109 13.23 -0.91 3.08
C VAL A 109 13.75 0.50 3.32
N ARG A 110 13.80 1.29 2.25
CA ARG A 110 14.16 2.71 2.30
C ARG A 110 12.91 3.55 2.17
N VAL A 111 12.73 4.47 3.10
CA VAL A 111 11.65 5.45 3.09
C VAL A 111 12.29 6.83 3.03
N THR A 112 12.07 7.52 1.92
CA THR A 112 12.64 8.83 1.63
C THR A 112 11.52 9.82 1.40
N ARG A 113 11.62 11.00 2.02
CA ARG A 113 10.74 12.12 1.70
C ARG A 113 10.86 12.45 0.22
N THR A 114 9.71 12.55 -0.45
CA THR A 114 9.67 13.03 -1.83
C THR A 114 10.26 14.44 -1.90
N SER A 115 11.03 14.75 -2.95
CA SER A 115 11.52 16.11 -3.19
C SER A 115 10.38 17.13 -3.34
N SER A 116 9.22 16.67 -3.80
CA SER A 116 7.94 17.38 -3.82
C SER A 116 7.20 17.24 -2.49
N ASN A 117 7.78 17.72 -1.41
CA ASN A 117 7.25 17.67 -0.03
C ASN A 117 5.91 18.45 0.10
N HIS A 118 4.84 17.95 -0.52
CA HIS A 118 3.54 18.58 -0.48
C HIS A 118 2.75 17.89 0.62
N GLU A 119 2.52 18.68 1.66
CA GLU A 119 1.45 18.46 2.59
C GLU A 119 0.15 18.27 1.79
N LEU A 120 -0.39 17.05 1.74
CA LEU A 120 -1.65 16.79 1.04
C LEU A 120 -2.78 17.44 1.86
N GLN A 121 -3.31 18.54 1.33
CA GLN A 121 -4.36 19.33 1.96
C GLN A 121 -5.72 18.66 1.80
N ILE A 122 -5.96 17.59 2.57
CA ILE A 122 -7.19 16.78 2.52
C ILE A 122 -8.46 17.52 2.95
N HIS A 123 -8.33 18.73 3.50
CA HIS A 123 -9.44 19.58 3.92
C HIS A 123 -9.86 20.59 2.85
N THR A 124 -9.04 20.81 1.82
CA THR A 124 -9.41 21.68 0.70
C THR A 124 -10.57 21.04 -0.05
N PRO A 125 -11.65 21.77 -0.33
CA PRO A 125 -12.74 21.25 -1.15
C PRO A 125 -12.21 20.79 -2.53
N PRO A 126 -12.64 19.63 -3.05
CA PRO A 126 -12.10 19.08 -4.30
C PRO A 126 -12.22 20.03 -5.51
N ASP A 127 -13.25 20.88 -5.55
CA ASP A 127 -13.50 21.90 -6.57
C ASP A 127 -12.51 23.08 -6.51
N LYS A 128 -11.78 23.22 -5.40
CA LYS A 128 -10.78 24.28 -5.17
C LYS A 128 -9.34 23.75 -5.19
N MET A 129 -9.15 22.44 -5.38
CA MET A 129 -7.82 21.85 -5.44
C MET A 129 -7.18 22.08 -6.82
N PRO A 130 -5.88 22.42 -6.87
CA PRO A 130 -5.07 22.27 -8.08
C PRO A 130 -5.16 20.84 -8.65
N LEU A 131 -5.04 20.68 -9.97
CA LEU A 131 -5.26 19.40 -10.66
C LEU A 131 -4.31 18.27 -10.19
N ASP A 132 -3.07 18.62 -9.90
CA ASP A 132 -2.03 17.77 -9.33
C ASP A 132 -2.44 17.29 -7.93
N GLN A 133 -2.84 18.22 -7.04
CA GLN A 133 -3.33 17.86 -5.70
C GLN A 133 -4.62 17.05 -5.75
N PHE A 134 -5.53 17.35 -6.67
CA PHE A 134 -6.77 16.60 -6.84
C PHE A 134 -6.50 15.14 -7.24
N SER A 135 -5.55 14.92 -8.15
CA SER A 135 -5.15 13.59 -8.61
C SER A 135 -4.50 12.79 -7.47
N GLU A 136 -3.63 13.45 -6.70
CA GLU A 136 -2.99 12.87 -5.53
C GLU A 136 -3.99 12.54 -4.41
N PHE A 137 -4.91 13.47 -4.13
CA PHE A 137 -5.98 13.28 -3.16
C PHE A 137 -6.88 12.09 -3.51
N LYS A 138 -7.25 11.96 -4.78
CA LYS A 138 -8.01 10.81 -5.27
C LYS A 138 -7.23 9.50 -5.11
N ARG A 139 -5.92 9.50 -5.39
CA ARG A 139 -5.04 8.33 -5.18
C ARG A 139 -4.99 7.96 -3.70
N PHE A 140 -4.72 8.92 -2.82
CA PHE A 140 -4.71 8.73 -1.37
C PHE A 140 -6.01 8.09 -0.86
N LEU A 141 -7.17 8.67 -1.18
CA LEU A 141 -8.46 8.12 -0.73
C LEU A 141 -8.72 6.71 -1.28
N SER A 142 -8.30 6.44 -2.52
CA SER A 142 -8.42 5.11 -3.12
C SER A 142 -7.58 4.09 -2.35
N LEU A 143 -6.36 4.46 -1.96
CA LEU A 143 -5.48 3.63 -1.14
C LEU A 143 -6.05 3.39 0.26
N VAL A 144 -6.61 4.42 0.92
CA VAL A 144 -7.26 4.27 2.24
C VAL A 144 -8.38 3.23 2.21
N VAL A 145 -9.26 3.30 1.21
CA VAL A 145 -10.38 2.37 1.08
C VAL A 145 -9.93 0.95 0.70
N CYS A 146 -8.82 0.83 -0.03
CA CYS A 146 -8.22 -0.46 -0.35
C CYS A 146 -7.54 -1.07 0.88
N GLN A 147 -6.66 -0.33 1.55
CA GLN A 147 -5.85 -0.84 2.65
C GLN A 147 -6.69 -1.37 3.80
N TYR A 148 -7.79 -0.69 4.16
CA TYR A 148 -8.73 -1.22 5.16
C TYR A 148 -9.25 -2.63 4.81
N ALA A 149 -9.46 -2.91 3.52
CA ALA A 149 -9.90 -4.24 3.08
C ALA A 149 -8.78 -5.30 3.16
N LEU A 150 -7.53 -4.88 2.98
CA LEU A 150 -6.33 -5.72 3.09
C LEU A 150 -6.01 -6.04 4.54
N ASP A 151 -6.12 -5.05 5.43
CA ASP A 151 -5.85 -5.21 6.86
C ASP A 151 -6.83 -6.18 7.53
N CYS A 152 -8.02 -6.35 6.95
CA CYS A 152 -8.98 -7.38 7.35
C CYS A 152 -8.68 -8.77 6.78
N GLU A 153 -7.59 -8.94 6.02
CA GLU A 153 -7.14 -10.17 5.34
C GLU A 153 -8.16 -10.81 4.40
N ARG A 154 -9.22 -10.07 4.02
CA ARG A 154 -10.34 -10.58 3.19
C ARG A 154 -10.07 -10.51 1.69
N TYR A 155 -9.14 -9.64 1.28
CA TYR A 155 -8.90 -9.35 -0.12
C TYR A 155 -7.41 -9.15 -0.40
N SER A 156 -7.02 -9.37 -1.65
CA SER A 156 -5.73 -8.98 -2.21
C SER A 156 -5.93 -7.94 -3.31
N VAL A 157 -4.94 -7.05 -3.47
CA VAL A 157 -4.99 -5.99 -4.48
C VAL A 157 -4.54 -6.51 -5.83
N LEU A 158 -5.39 -6.34 -6.86
CA LEU A 158 -4.97 -6.48 -8.25
C LEU A 158 -4.27 -5.18 -8.72
N ASP A 159 -4.97 -4.05 -8.58
CA ASP A 159 -4.50 -2.70 -8.90
C ASP A 159 -5.24 -1.62 -8.07
N HIS A 160 -5.21 -0.35 -8.52
CA HIS A 160 -5.85 0.76 -7.82
C HIS A 160 -7.38 0.58 -7.81
N GLY A 161 -7.91 0.05 -6.71
CA GLY A 161 -9.35 -0.10 -6.50
C GLY A 161 -9.91 -1.48 -6.83
N HIS A 162 -9.19 -2.34 -7.57
CA HIS A 162 -9.64 -3.70 -7.83
C HIS A 162 -9.05 -4.68 -6.84
N LEU A 163 -9.94 -5.38 -6.14
CA LEU A 163 -9.61 -6.33 -5.09
C LEU A 163 -10.22 -7.69 -5.43
N PHE A 164 -9.51 -8.78 -5.14
CA PHE A 164 -10.07 -10.14 -5.24
C PHE A 164 -10.05 -10.83 -3.89
N ALA A 165 -11.06 -11.67 -3.62
CA ALA A 165 -11.17 -12.35 -2.33
C ALA A 165 -10.02 -13.33 -2.13
N THR A 166 -9.41 -13.30 -0.94
CA THR A 166 -8.33 -14.22 -0.53
C THR A 166 -8.87 -15.55 -0.03
N GLU A 167 -10.06 -15.57 0.58
CA GLU A 167 -10.70 -16.79 1.05
C GLU A 167 -11.29 -17.61 -0.12
N ASN A 168 -11.25 -18.94 0.03
CA ASN A 168 -11.77 -19.97 -0.88
C ASN A 168 -13.31 -19.93 -1.02
N GLN A 169 -13.91 -18.78 -1.29
CA GLN A 169 -15.31 -18.71 -1.64
C GLN A 169 -15.49 -19.22 -3.08
N LYS A 170 -15.93 -20.48 -3.18
CA LYS A 170 -16.32 -21.18 -4.42
C LYS A 170 -15.40 -20.86 -5.61
N LEU A 171 -14.21 -21.46 -5.60
CA LEU A 171 -13.38 -21.55 -6.80
C LEU A 171 -14.16 -22.29 -7.89
N VAL A 172 -14.49 -21.59 -8.97
CA VAL A 172 -14.98 -22.26 -10.17
C VAL A 172 -13.76 -22.52 -11.04
N GLN A 173 -13.35 -23.79 -11.10
CA GLN A 173 -12.31 -24.22 -12.02
C GLN A 173 -12.90 -24.35 -13.42
N LEU A 174 -12.38 -23.57 -14.37
CA LEU A 174 -12.64 -23.76 -15.79
C LEU A 174 -11.50 -24.59 -16.39
N ASN A 175 -11.81 -25.79 -16.86
CA ASN A 175 -10.88 -26.70 -17.55
C ASN A 175 -9.56 -27.01 -16.80
N GLY A 176 -9.57 -26.97 -15.46
CA GLY A 176 -8.43 -27.34 -14.62
C GLY A 176 -7.24 -26.38 -14.59
N ALA A 177 -7.25 -25.30 -15.40
CA ALA A 177 -6.15 -24.35 -15.51
C ALA A 177 -6.53 -22.90 -15.17
N ILE A 178 -7.82 -22.58 -15.11
CA ILE A 178 -8.32 -21.21 -14.85
C ILE A 178 -9.17 -21.23 -13.58
N GLU A 179 -8.82 -20.37 -12.63
CA GLU A 179 -9.58 -20.17 -11.40
C GLU A 179 -10.38 -18.87 -11.49
N LEU A 180 -11.70 -18.95 -11.38
CA LEU A 180 -12.54 -17.77 -11.18
C LEU A 180 -12.63 -17.44 -9.70
N ARG A 181 -12.33 -16.19 -9.35
CA ARG A 181 -12.42 -15.64 -8.00
C ARG A 181 -13.38 -14.46 -7.97
N LEU A 182 -14.14 -14.34 -6.90
CA LEU A 182 -14.96 -13.16 -6.67
C LEU A 182 -14.07 -11.95 -6.44
N GLY A 183 -14.38 -10.86 -7.13
CA GLY A 183 -13.69 -9.58 -7.00
C GLY A 183 -14.67 -8.47 -6.66
N MET A 184 -14.14 -7.39 -6.11
CA MET A 184 -14.83 -6.12 -5.95
C MET A 184 -14.01 -5.00 -6.59
N SER A 185 -14.71 -4.09 -7.25
CA SER A 185 -14.15 -2.81 -7.65
C SER A 185 -14.61 -1.77 -6.63
N LYS A 186 -13.64 -1.15 -5.96
CA LYS A 186 -13.83 0.01 -5.10
C LYS A 186 -13.23 1.22 -5.81
N GLY A 187 -13.97 2.31 -5.83
CA GLY A 187 -13.48 3.56 -6.40
C GLY A 187 -13.98 4.74 -5.60
N ILE A 188 -13.18 5.80 -5.56
CA ILE A 188 -13.60 7.09 -5.03
C ILE A 188 -14.15 7.92 -6.17
N ARG A 189 -15.39 8.36 -6.02
CA ARG A 189 -16.00 9.40 -6.87
C ARG A 189 -16.11 10.66 -6.04
N LEU A 190 -15.44 11.70 -6.50
CA LEU A 190 -15.60 13.06 -5.97
C LEU A 190 -16.77 13.65 -6.77
N LEU A 191 -17.86 13.96 -6.06
CA LEU A 191 -19.09 14.52 -6.62
C LEU A 191 -19.12 16.04 -6.38
#